data_AF-A0ABC8TPK2-F1
#
_entry.id   AF-A0ABC8TPK2-F1
#
_cell.length_a   1.000
_cell.length_b   1.000
_cell.length_c   1.000
_cell.angle_alpha   90.00
_cell.angle_beta   90.00
_cell.angle_gamma   90.00
#
_symmetry.space_group_name_H-M   'P 1'
#
loop_
_entity.id
_entity.type
_entity.pdbx_description
1 polymer ?
#
loop_
_entity_poly.entity_id
_entity_poly.type
_entity_poly.pdbx_seq_one_letter_code
_entity_poly.pdbx_strand_id
1 'polypeptide(L)'
;MDFHRYLRTLEEVVICVISSTFSIKASRLEGLTGVWVDEKLAAVEIRVSQWIAYHGLALNVTTDLTPFQWIVPCGIHDRRVGSIKGLLGESLSSDGHGTTYIRHGDDNLLIDITLISLVKEFCEVFEVELWQKPIPMLELL
;
A
#
# COMPACT_ATOMS: atom_id res chain seq x y z
N MET A 1 6.95 -3.16 -23.65
CA MET A 1 6.43 -3.13 -22.27
C MET A 1 5.03 -2.58 -22.32
N ASP A 2 4.05 -3.30 -21.76
CA ASP A 2 2.70 -2.78 -21.61
C ASP A 2 2.63 -2.03 -20.27
N PHE A 3 2.51 -0.71 -20.34
CA PHE A 3 2.51 0.16 -19.16
C PHE A 3 1.21 0.04 -18.37
N HIS A 4 0.08 -0.23 -19.04
CA HIS A 4 -1.16 -0.51 -18.35
C HIS A 4 -1.03 -1.81 -17.56
N ARG A 5 -0.43 -2.85 -18.15
CA ARG A 5 -0.13 -4.09 -17.44
C ARG A 5 0.78 -3.83 -16.24
N TYR A 6 1.89 -3.10 -16.40
CA TYR A 6 2.79 -2.77 -15.29
C TYR A 6 2.07 -2.05 -14.13
N LEU A 7 1.23 -1.05 -14.44
CA LEU A 7 0.41 -0.36 -13.44
C LEU A 7 -0.56 -1.32 -12.73
N ARG A 8 -1.27 -2.18 -13.48
CA ARG A 8 -2.17 -3.18 -12.90
C ARG A 8 -1.41 -4.21 -12.06
N THR A 9 -0.20 -4.57 -12.43
CA THR A 9 0.67 -5.44 -11.63
C THR A 9 1.07 -4.77 -10.30
N LEU A 10 1.36 -3.47 -10.27
CA LEU A 10 1.59 -2.74 -9.01
C LEU A 10 0.35 -2.73 -8.10
N GLU A 11 -0.85 -2.58 -8.66
CA GLU A 11 -2.08 -2.73 -7.88
C GLU A 11 -2.25 -4.15 -7.33
N GLU A 12 -1.81 -5.18 -8.07
CA GLU A 12 -1.88 -6.58 -7.61
C GLU A 12 -0.98 -6.79 -6.40
N VAL A 13 0.25 -6.27 -6.43
CA VAL A 13 1.18 -6.32 -5.30
C VAL A 13 0.49 -5.79 -4.04
N VAL A 14 -0.15 -4.63 -4.11
CA VAL A 14 -0.81 -4.02 -2.95
C VAL A 14 -2.02 -4.85 -2.50
N ILE A 15 -2.81 -5.41 -3.43
CA ILE A 15 -3.92 -6.32 -3.08
C ILE A 15 -3.39 -7.55 -2.35
N CYS A 16 -2.32 -8.16 -2.83
CA CYS A 16 -1.68 -9.31 -2.20
C CYS A 16 -1.18 -8.98 -0.80
N VAL A 17 -0.49 -7.84 -0.60
CA VAL A 17 -0.04 -7.37 0.72
C VAL A 17 -1.20 -7.26 1.70
N ILE A 18 -2.28 -6.60 1.28
CA ILE A 18 -3.43 -6.36 2.15
C ILE A 18 -4.11 -7.69 2.53
N SER A 19 -4.23 -8.60 1.56
CA SER A 19 -4.82 -9.92 1.77
C SER A 19 -3.94 -10.82 2.65
N SER A 20 -2.64 -10.93 2.37
CA SER A 20 -1.73 -11.88 3.03
C SER A 20 -1.37 -11.44 4.45
N THR A 21 -1.28 -10.13 4.69
CA THR A 21 -0.80 -9.58 5.97
C THR A 21 -1.95 -9.27 6.94
N PHE A 22 -3.06 -8.74 6.40
CA PHE A 22 -4.15 -8.21 7.23
C PHE A 22 -5.46 -8.98 7.08
N SER A 23 -5.51 -9.98 6.18
CA SER A 23 -6.74 -10.72 5.87
C SER A 23 -7.90 -9.81 5.44
N ILE A 24 -7.58 -8.66 4.84
CA ILE A 24 -8.57 -7.69 4.35
C ILE A 24 -8.75 -7.91 2.84
N LYS A 25 -10.00 -7.94 2.38
CA LYS A 25 -10.31 -8.07 0.96
C LYS A 25 -10.19 -6.72 0.26
N ALA A 26 -9.08 -6.50 -0.43
CA ALA A 26 -8.87 -5.34 -1.29
C ALA A 26 -9.19 -5.64 -2.76
N SER A 27 -9.51 -4.60 -3.53
CA SER A 27 -9.84 -4.75 -4.95
C SER A 27 -9.50 -3.51 -5.78
N ARG A 28 -9.58 -3.67 -7.10
CA ARG A 28 -9.58 -2.56 -8.06
C ARG A 28 -11.01 -2.11 -8.29
N LEU A 29 -11.20 -0.82 -8.52
CA LEU A 29 -12.47 -0.28 -8.98
C LEU A 29 -12.32 0.17 -10.44
N GLU A 30 -13.26 -0.24 -11.29
CA GLU A 30 -13.26 0.14 -12.70
C GLU A 30 -13.29 1.66 -12.86
N GLY A 31 -12.42 2.20 -13.72
CA GLY A 31 -12.27 3.64 -13.93
C GLY A 31 -11.53 4.39 -12.81
N LEU A 32 -11.21 3.75 -11.69
CA LEU A 32 -10.62 4.39 -10.51
C LEU A 32 -9.31 3.72 -10.10
N THR A 33 -8.21 4.17 -10.71
CA THR A 33 -6.86 3.66 -10.45
C THR A 33 -6.47 3.72 -8.97
N GLY A 34 -5.89 2.62 -8.48
CA GLY A 34 -5.52 2.42 -7.08
C GLY A 34 -6.15 1.16 -6.48
N VAL A 35 -5.90 0.95 -5.19
CA VAL A 35 -6.43 -0.19 -4.45
C VAL A 35 -7.38 0.26 -3.34
N TRP A 36 -8.49 -0.47 -3.22
CA TRP A 36 -9.68 -0.04 -2.49
C TRP A 36 -10.21 -1.13 -1.54
N VAL A 37 -10.68 -0.69 -0.37
CA VAL A 37 -11.46 -1.45 0.62
C VAL A 37 -12.58 -0.50 1.10
N ASP A 38 -13.58 -0.30 0.25
CA ASP A 38 -14.58 0.79 0.30
C ASP A 38 -14.01 2.22 0.19
N GLU A 39 -12.91 2.49 0.89
CA GLU A 39 -12.06 3.67 0.79
C GLU A 39 -10.78 3.38 -0.01
N LYS A 40 -10.16 4.42 -0.57
CA LYS A 40 -8.88 4.29 -1.29
C LYS A 40 -7.74 4.11 -0.29
N LEU A 41 -7.10 2.94 -0.32
CA LEU A 41 -5.93 2.66 0.51
C LEU A 41 -4.62 2.98 -0.20
N ALA A 42 -4.55 2.76 -1.51
CA ALA A 42 -3.34 3.06 -2.27
C ALA A 42 -3.61 3.85 -3.53
N ALA A 43 -2.81 4.89 -3.73
CA ALA A 43 -2.66 5.55 -5.02
C ALA A 43 -1.57 4.83 -5.82
N VAL A 44 -1.83 4.58 -7.11
CA VAL A 44 -0.86 4.01 -8.03
C VAL A 44 -0.81 4.92 -9.25
N GLU A 45 0.38 5.38 -9.59
CA GLU A 45 0.63 6.22 -10.75
C GLU A 45 2.01 5.91 -11.29
N ILE A 46 2.10 5.74 -12.60
CA ILE A 46 3.38 5.61 -13.28
C ILE A 46 3.47 6.66 -14.37
N ARG A 47 4.67 7.19 -14.56
CA ARG A 47 5.02 7.93 -15.76
C ARG A 47 6.18 7.21 -16.43
N VAL A 48 6.16 7.13 -17.75
CA VAL A 48 7.28 6.55 -18.51
C VAL A 48 7.85 7.59 -19.45
N SER A 49 9.17 7.76 -19.38
CA SER A 49 9.93 8.60 -20.30
C SER A 49 11.22 7.89 -20.66
N GLN A 50 11.57 7.86 -21.95
CA GLN A 50 12.78 7.18 -22.44
C GLN A 50 12.94 5.74 -21.93
N TRP A 51 11.83 4.99 -21.85
CA TRP A 51 11.78 3.61 -21.35
C TRP A 51 12.11 3.43 -19.85
N ILE A 52 12.13 4.53 -19.09
CA ILE A 52 12.33 4.54 -17.65
C ILE A 52 11.01 4.90 -16.98
N ALA A 53 10.57 4.07 -16.03
CA ALA A 53 9.40 4.33 -15.21
C ALA A 53 9.75 5.24 -14.00
N TYR A 54 8.86 6.15 -13.69
CA TYR A 54 8.91 7.08 -12.56
C TYR A 54 7.65 6.93 -11.71
N HIS A 55 7.70 7.45 -10.47
CA HIS A 55 6.66 7.33 -9.45
C HIS A 55 6.50 5.89 -8.95
N GLY A 56 5.29 5.33 -8.93
CA GLY A 56 5.01 4.00 -8.39
C GLY A 56 3.69 3.97 -7.63
N LEU A 57 3.75 3.64 -6.35
CA LEU A 57 2.58 3.53 -5.49
C LEU A 57 2.81 4.22 -4.14
N ALA A 58 1.72 4.64 -3.52
CA ALA A 58 1.67 5.13 -2.15
C ALA A 58 0.54 4.42 -1.42
N LEU A 59 0.89 3.58 -0.44
CA LEU A 59 -0.05 2.83 0.41
C LEU A 59 -0.20 3.54 1.76
N ASN A 60 -1.42 3.86 2.14
CA ASN A 60 -1.72 4.48 3.43
C ASN A 60 -1.71 3.43 4.55
N VAL A 61 -0.64 3.40 5.34
CA VAL A 61 -0.50 2.46 6.46
C VAL A 61 -1.01 3.10 7.75
N THR A 62 -0.23 4.04 8.29
CA THR A 62 -0.53 4.85 9.49
C THR A 62 -0.73 6.33 9.15
N THR A 63 -0.86 6.65 7.87
CA THR A 63 -0.94 8.01 7.31
C THR A 63 -1.99 8.87 8.02
N ASP A 64 -1.61 10.09 8.40
CA ASP A 64 -2.58 11.13 8.77
C ASP A 64 -3.38 11.53 7.52
N LEU A 65 -4.68 11.26 7.54
CA LEU A 65 -5.57 11.51 6.42
C LEU A 65 -6.15 12.94 6.42
N THR A 66 -5.88 13.74 7.46
CA THR A 66 -6.36 15.13 7.58
C THR A 66 -6.05 15.98 6.34
N PRO A 67 -4.83 15.94 5.76
CA PRO A 67 -4.51 16.74 4.58
C PRO A 67 -5.34 16.40 3.34
N PHE A 68 -5.89 15.18 3.23
CA PHE A 68 -6.76 14.81 2.11
C PHE A 68 -8.10 15.56 2.12
N GLN A 69 -8.51 16.14 3.25
CA GLN A 69 -9.70 16.98 3.34
C GLN A 69 -9.53 18.34 2.66
N TRP A 70 -8.30 18.74 2.33
CA TRP A 70 -7.99 20.03 1.71
C TRP A 70 -7.84 19.95 0.18
N ILE A 71 -7.94 18.75 -0.38
CA ILE A 71 -7.81 18.50 -1.82
C ILE A 71 -8.97 17.62 -2.30
N VAL A 72 -9.10 17.48 -3.62
CA VAL A 72 -9.92 16.42 -4.23
C VAL A 72 -8.98 15.28 -4.63
N PRO A 73 -8.86 14.20 -3.83
CA PRO A 73 -7.84 13.17 -4.03
C PRO A 73 -8.03 12.47 -5.37
N CYS A 74 -7.00 12.50 -6.22
CA CYS A 74 -7.05 11.94 -7.58
C CYS A 74 -8.22 12.44 -8.44
N GLY A 75 -8.81 13.61 -8.14
CA GLY A 75 -9.98 14.15 -8.84
C GLY A 75 -11.32 13.46 -8.52
N ILE A 76 -11.35 12.56 -7.52
CA ILE A 76 -12.52 11.78 -7.13
C ILE A 76 -13.23 12.50 -5.97
N HIS A 77 -14.51 12.84 -6.16
CA HIS A 77 -15.26 13.70 -5.22
C HIS A 77 -16.16 12.91 -4.26
N ASP A 78 -16.59 11.72 -4.66
CA ASP A 78 -17.63 10.92 -4.01
C ASP A 78 -17.07 9.72 -3.25
N ARG A 79 -15.75 9.67 -3.03
CA ARG A 79 -15.08 8.57 -2.32
C ARG A 79 -14.04 9.07 -1.35
N ARG A 80 -13.89 8.32 -0.27
CA ARG A 80 -12.95 8.62 0.81
C ARG A 80 -11.62 7.92 0.58
N VAL A 81 -10.59 8.47 1.21
CA VAL A 81 -9.29 7.82 1.40
C VAL A 81 -9.29 7.15 2.78
N GLY A 82 -8.63 6.01 2.88
CA GLY A 82 -8.51 5.24 4.12
C GLY A 82 -7.05 4.90 4.41
N SER A 83 -6.82 4.23 5.54
CA SER A 83 -5.51 3.68 5.92
C SER A 83 -5.67 2.30 6.57
N ILE A 84 -4.63 1.47 6.52
CA ILE A 84 -4.63 0.14 7.16
C ILE A 84 -4.92 0.27 8.66
N LYS A 85 -4.28 1.23 9.34
CA LYS A 85 -4.53 1.50 10.76
C LYS A 85 -5.99 1.85 11.03
N GLY A 86 -6.61 2.66 10.18
CA GLY A 86 -8.03 3.00 10.27
C GLY A 86 -8.93 1.77 10.21
N LEU A 87 -8.76 0.94 9.17
CA LEU A 87 -9.57 -0.26 8.96
C LEU A 87 -9.43 -1.31 10.08
N LEU A 88 -8.21 -1.50 10.59
CA LEU A 88 -7.97 -2.40 11.71
C LEU A 88 -8.61 -1.87 13.00
N GLY A 89 -8.62 -0.56 13.21
CA GLY A 89 -9.29 0.07 14.36
C GLY A 89 -10.81 -0.09 14.35
N GLU A 90 -11.44 0.01 13.17
CA GLU A 90 -12.88 -0.19 13.01
C GLU A 90 -13.28 -1.65 13.26
N SER A 91 -12.51 -2.61 12.73
CA SER A 91 -12.77 -4.05 12.88
C SER A 91 -12.75 -4.52 14.35
N LEU A 92 -11.88 -3.93 15.17
CA LEU A 92 -11.79 -4.20 16.62
C LEU A 92 -12.99 -3.67 17.41
N SER A 93 -13.70 -2.68 16.87
CA SER A 93 -14.88 -2.11 17.49
C SER A 93 -16.13 -2.94 17.24
N SER A 94 -16.13 -3.73 16.15
CA SER A 94 -17.25 -4.58 15.73
C SER A 94 -17.16 -6.03 16.22
N ASP A 95 -15.96 -6.61 16.31
CA ASP A 95 -15.78 -8.01 16.73
C ASP A 95 -14.94 -8.09 18.02
N GLY A 96 -15.57 -8.48 19.14
CA GLY A 96 -14.95 -8.63 20.45
C GLY A 96 -13.89 -9.74 20.57
N HIS A 97 -13.36 -10.25 19.45
CA HIS A 97 -12.27 -11.22 19.35
C HIS A 97 -11.22 -10.74 18.33
N GLY A 98 -10.67 -9.56 18.56
CA GLY A 98 -9.53 -9.06 17.81
C GLY A 98 -8.21 -9.64 18.29
N THR A 99 -7.42 -10.20 17.37
CA THR A 99 -6.04 -10.63 17.59
C THR A 99 -5.25 -9.60 18.41
N THR A 100 -4.54 -10.08 19.43
CA THR A 100 -3.90 -9.36 20.55
C THR A 100 -2.86 -8.28 20.18
N TYR A 101 -2.59 -8.03 18.89
CA TYR A 101 -1.49 -7.15 18.46
C TYR A 101 -1.76 -5.64 18.66
N ILE A 102 -3.01 -5.19 18.80
CA ILE A 102 -3.37 -3.76 18.69
C ILE A 102 -3.95 -3.21 20.00
N ARG A 103 -3.40 -3.60 21.15
CA ARG A 103 -3.79 -2.98 22.44
C ARG A 103 -2.95 -1.78 22.84
N HIS A 104 -1.81 -1.54 22.18
CA HIS A 104 -1.07 -0.28 22.19
C HIS A 104 -0.21 -0.26 20.92
N GLY A 105 -0.69 0.44 19.89
CA GLY A 105 -0.20 0.37 18.52
C GLY A 105 1.20 0.95 18.37
N ASP A 106 2.15 0.08 18.04
CA ASP A 106 3.42 0.52 17.50
C ASP A 106 3.24 0.75 16.00
N ASP A 107 3.03 2.02 15.65
CA ASP A 107 2.91 2.45 14.25
C ASP A 107 4.13 2.01 13.43
N ASN A 108 5.32 1.91 14.06
CA ASN A 108 6.52 1.44 13.39
C ASN A 108 6.40 -0.05 13.07
N LEU A 109 5.94 -0.87 14.01
CA LEU A 109 5.72 -2.29 13.74
C LEU A 109 4.73 -2.49 12.59
N LEU A 110 3.64 -1.72 12.54
CA LEU A 110 2.67 -1.81 11.46
C LEU A 110 3.27 -1.39 10.10
N ILE A 111 4.10 -0.35 10.10
CA ILE A 111 4.87 0.06 8.91
C ILE A 111 5.85 -1.05 8.49
N ASP A 112 6.60 -1.62 9.43
CA ASP A 112 7.63 -2.63 9.17
C ASP A 112 7.05 -3.90 8.59
N ILE A 113 5.98 -4.45 9.18
CA ILE A 113 5.32 -5.64 8.63
C ILE A 113 4.73 -5.37 7.25
N THR A 114 4.19 -4.16 7.03
CA THR A 114 3.66 -3.76 5.73
C THR A 114 4.77 -3.66 4.69
N LEU A 115 5.92 -3.07 5.05
CA LEU A 115 7.07 -2.92 4.17
C LEU A 115 7.67 -4.27 3.80
N ILE A 116 7.87 -5.15 4.78
CA ILE A 116 8.39 -6.50 4.55
C ILE A 116 7.48 -7.27 3.60
N SER A 117 6.16 -7.21 3.85
CA SER A 117 5.17 -7.82 2.96
C SER A 117 5.19 -7.20 1.57
N LEU A 118 5.27 -5.86 1.46
CA LEU A 118 5.34 -5.16 0.18
C LEU A 118 6.51 -5.61 -0.67
N VAL A 119 7.70 -5.75 -0.08
CA VAL A 119 8.89 -6.25 -0.77
C VAL A 119 8.70 -7.70 -1.21
N LYS A 120 8.18 -8.56 -0.32
CA LYS A 120 7.92 -9.98 -0.61
C LYS A 120 6.95 -10.14 -1.77
N GLU A 121 5.76 -9.54 -1.67
CA GLU A 121 4.71 -9.64 -2.69
C GLU A 121 5.14 -8.98 -4.01
N PHE A 122 5.95 -7.91 -3.95
CA PHE A 122 6.54 -7.35 -5.16
C PHE A 122 7.44 -8.38 -5.87
N CYS A 123 8.32 -9.06 -5.13
CA CYS A 123 9.18 -10.10 -5.70
C CYS A 123 8.37 -11.25 -6.28
N GLU A 124 7.35 -11.72 -5.57
CA GLU A 124 6.49 -12.82 -6.01
C GLU A 124 5.68 -12.46 -7.27
N VAL A 125 5.01 -11.30 -7.27
CA VAL A 125 4.13 -10.88 -8.37
C VAL A 125 4.91 -10.48 -9.63
N PHE A 126 6.09 -9.88 -9.47
CA PHE A 126 6.94 -9.52 -10.62
C PHE A 126 7.89 -10.65 -11.05
N GLU A 127 7.90 -11.77 -10.33
CA GLU A 127 8.81 -12.91 -10.57
C GLU A 127 10.29 -12.46 -10.57
N VAL A 128 10.66 -11.65 -9.57
CA VAL A 128 12.02 -11.12 -9.42
C VAL A 128 12.62 -11.48 -8.07
N GLU A 129 13.95 -11.53 -8.00
CA GLU A 129 14.69 -11.69 -6.76
C GLU A 129 15.24 -10.34 -6.30
N LEU A 130 15.12 -10.04 -5.01
CA LEU A 130 15.75 -8.87 -4.41
C LEU A 130 17.17 -9.22 -3.94
N TRP A 131 18.16 -8.56 -4.53
CA TRP A 131 19.54 -8.59 -4.06
C TRP A 131 19.87 -7.34 -3.25
N GLN A 132 20.11 -7.52 -1.95
CA GLN A 132 20.57 -6.45 -1.07
C GLN A 132 22.09 -6.48 -0.96
N LYS A 133 22.76 -5.39 -1.38
CA LYS A 133 24.18 -5.19 -1.13
C LYS A 133 24.35 -4.38 0.16
N PRO A 134 24.92 -4.94 1.24
CA PRO A 134 25.23 -4.14 2.42
C PRO A 134 26.24 -3.06 2.04
N ILE A 135 25.92 -1.79 2.30
CA ILE A 135 26.85 -0.68 2.12
C ILE A 135 27.72 -0.62 3.38
N PRO A 136 29.04 -0.87 3.28
CA PRO A 136 29.93 -0.75 4.42
C PRO A 136 29.88 0.69 4.96
N MET A 137 29.79 0.85 6.29
CA MET A 137 29.69 2.16 6.93
C MET A 137 30.85 3.12 6.56
N LEU A 138 31.97 2.59 6.08
CA LEU A 138 33.16 3.33 5.66
C LEU A 138 32.98 4.07 4.31
N GLU A 139 31.96 3.73 3.50
CA GLU A 139 31.66 4.38 2.22
C GLU A 139 30.64 5.54 2.34
N LEU A 140 30.14 5.80 3.56
CA LEU A 140 29.14 6.83 3.87
C LEU A 140 29.73 8.05 4.63
N LEU A 141 31.06 8.11 4.78
CA LEU A 141 31.85 9.23 5.34
C LEU A 141 32.71 9.86 4.24
#